data_AF-A0A4U7D6D7-F1
#
_entry.id   AF-A0A4U7D6D7-F1
#
_cell.length_a   1.000
_cell.length_b   1.000
_cell.length_c   1.000
_cell.angle_alpha   90.00
_cell.angle_beta   90.00
_cell.angle_gamma   90.00
#
_symmetry.space_group_name_H-M   'P 1'
#
loop_
_entity.id
_entity.type
_entity.pdbx_description
1 polymer ?
#
loop_
_entity_poly.entity_id
_entity_poly.type
_entity_poly.pdbx_seq_one_letter_code
_entity_poly.pdbx_strand_id
1 'polypeptide(L)' 'MADEFIKGFALFAIGGLGWITFGGWYRTPSYYDVVQLVNPAEGVNTAYGEVGVFAGDVFFWLMVLGALTFWVLIP' A
#
# COMPACT_ATOMS: atom_id res chain seq x y z
N MET A 1 -4.49 -12.99 -21.49
CA MET A 1 -4.04 -13.66 -20.25
C MET A 1 -2.64 -13.29 -19.73
N ALA A 2 -1.51 -13.52 -20.43
CA ALA A 2 -0.18 -13.28 -19.82
C ALA A 2 0.20 -11.78 -19.70
N ASP A 3 -0.27 -10.95 -20.63
CA ASP A 3 -0.04 -9.49 -20.64
C ASP A 3 -0.85 -8.79 -19.52
N GLU A 4 -2.09 -9.21 -19.33
CA GLU A 4 -2.98 -8.74 -18.27
C GLU A 4 -2.44 -9.19 -16.90
N PHE A 5 -1.94 -10.42 -16.81
CA PHE A 5 -1.29 -10.88 -15.58
C PHE A 5 -0.10 -10.00 -15.20
N ILE A 6 0.82 -9.69 -16.12
CA ILE A 6 2.00 -8.88 -15.79
C ILE A 6 1.63 -7.43 -15.44
N LYS A 7 0.60 -6.85 -16.06
CA LYS A 7 0.05 -5.54 -15.69
C LYS A 7 -0.48 -5.56 -14.25
N GLY A 8 -1.30 -6.56 -13.90
CA GLY A 8 -1.80 -6.72 -12.55
C GLY A 8 -0.68 -6.97 -11.53
N PHE A 9 0.32 -7.77 -11.87
CA PHE A 9 1.49 -8.03 -11.02
C PHE A 9 2.34 -6.76 -10.81
N ALA A 10 2.53 -5.95 -11.84
CA ALA A 10 3.25 -4.69 -11.73
C ALA A 10 2.54 -3.72 -10.75
N LEU A 11 1.21 -3.60 -10.85
CA LEU A 11 0.43 -2.78 -9.93
C LEU A 11 0.43 -3.34 -8.50
N PHE A 12 0.35 -4.66 -8.36
CA PHE A 12 0.50 -5.33 -7.07
C PHE A 12 1.85 -5.01 -6.42
N ALA A 13 2.94 -5.12 -7.18
CA ALA A 13 4.29 -4.88 -6.68
C ALA A 13 4.51 -3.41 -6.30
N ILE A 14 4.14 -2.46 -7.17
CA ILE A 14 4.28 -1.02 -6.91
C ILE A 14 3.41 -0.63 -5.71
N GLY A 15 2.16 -1.08 -5.68
CA GLY A 15 1.22 -0.87 -4.58
C GLY A 15 1.76 -1.44 -3.26
N GLY A 16 2.19 -2.69 -3.26
CA GLY A 16 2.70 -3.38 -2.07
C GLY A 16 3.96 -2.73 -1.51
N LEU A 17 4.92 -2.38 -2.38
CA LEU A 17 6.14 -1.69 -1.95
C LEU A 17 5.82 -0.31 -1.36
N GLY A 18 4.99 0.49 -2.04
CA GLY A 18 4.55 1.79 -1.52
C GLY A 18 3.83 1.65 -0.17
N TRP A 19 2.91 0.70 -0.06
CA TRP A 19 2.17 0.45 1.18
C TRP A 19 3.08 0.03 2.34
N ILE A 20 4.04 -0.87 2.11
CA ILE A 20 5.00 -1.28 3.14
C ILE A 20 5.88 -0.10 3.56
N THR A 21 6.34 0.72 2.62
CA THR A 21 7.15 1.91 2.93
C THR A 21 6.41 2.89 3.83
N PHE A 22 5.19 3.29 3.47
CA PHE A 22 4.42 4.26 4.26
C PHE A 22 3.83 3.66 5.53
N GLY A 23 3.39 2.40 5.49
CA GLY A 23 2.91 1.66 6.64
C GLY A 23 4.01 1.46 7.70
N GLY A 24 5.23 1.17 7.27
CA GLY A 24 6.38 1.07 8.17
C GLY A 24 6.77 2.40 8.81
N TRP A 25 6.55 3.52 8.12
CA TRP A 25 6.88 4.85 8.65
C TRP A 25 5.84 5.38 9.63
N TYR A 26 4.55 5.19 9.32
CA TYR A 26 3.46 5.85 10.05
C TYR A 26 2.62 4.91 10.91
N ARG A 27 2.65 3.59 10.66
CA ARG A 27 1.76 2.59 11.29
C ARG A 27 2.51 1.43 11.94
N THR A 28 3.81 1.59 12.16
CA THR A 28 4.68 0.66 12.91
C THR A 28 5.34 1.43 14.05
N PRO A 29 4.66 1.58 15.21
CA PRO A 29 5.19 2.34 16.34
C PRO A 29 6.44 1.70 16.96
N SER A 30 6.50 0.36 16.97
CA SER A 30 7.61 -0.41 17.52
C SER A 30 7.84 -1.70 16.73
N TYR A 31 9.10 -2.14 16.67
CA TYR A 31 9.47 -3.46 16.13
C TYR A 31 8.94 -4.62 16.97
N TYR A 32 8.57 -4.37 18.23
CA TYR A 32 8.09 -5.41 19.15
C TYR A 32 6.57 -5.57 19.16
N ASP A 33 5.84 -4.71 18.45
CA ASP A 33 4.38 -4.82 18.37
C ASP A 33 3.98 -5.99 17.47
N VAL A 34 2.97 -6.74 17.90
CA VAL A 34 2.43 -7.87 17.14
C VAL A 34 1.72 -7.40 15.87
N VAL A 35 1.04 -6.25 15.96
CA VAL A 35 0.36 -5.63 14.83
C VAL A 35 1.34 -4.68 14.14
N GLN A 36 1.48 -4.83 12.83
CA GLN A 36 2.40 -4.07 11.99
C GLN A 36 1.66 -3.55 10.76
N LEU A 37 2.08 -2.40 10.21
CA LEU A 37 1.54 -1.77 8.97
C LEU A 37 0.07 -1.32 9.01
N VAL A 38 -0.72 -1.79 9.98
CA VAL A 38 -2.16 -1.53 10.08
C VAL A 38 -2.59 -0.91 11.42
N ASN A 39 -1.62 -0.51 12.25
CA ASN A 39 -1.94 0.31 13.43
C ASN A 39 -2.49 1.68 13.02
N PRO A 40 -3.16 2.40 13.93
CA PRO A 40 -3.43 3.81 13.74
C PRO A 40 -2.16 4.58 13.35
N ALA A 41 -2.30 5.61 12.52
CA ALA A 41 -1.17 6.44 12.15
C ALA A 41 -0.69 7.27 13.34
N GLU A 42 0.62 7.32 13.57
CA GLU A 42 1.25 8.06 14.66
C GLU A 42 2.31 9.05 14.14
N GLY A 43 2.65 10.05 14.96
CA GLY A 43 3.69 11.03 14.62
C GLY A 43 3.34 12.02 13.50
N VAL A 44 2.07 12.07 13.09
CA VAL A 44 1.59 12.94 12.00
C VAL A 44 1.29 14.34 12.53
N ASN A 45 2.23 15.26 12.36
CA ASN A 45 2.12 16.65 12.86
C ASN A 45 2.33 17.72 11.78
N THR A 46 2.43 17.30 10.51
CA THR A 46 2.70 18.20 9.37
C THR A 46 1.84 17.79 8.19
N ALA A 47 1.56 18.73 7.29
CA ALA A 47 0.84 18.45 6.04
C ALA A 47 1.54 17.36 5.20
N TYR A 48 2.88 17.31 5.21
CA TYR A 48 3.62 16.24 4.53
C TYR A 48 3.41 14.87 5.19
N GLY A 49 3.25 14.82 6.51
CA GLY A 49 2.89 13.60 7.22
C GLY A 49 1.51 13.09 6.82
N GLU A 50 0.51 13.98 6.72
CA GLU A 50 -0.84 13.63 6.26
C GLU A 50 -0.81 13.11 4.81
N VAL A 51 -0.04 13.76 3.93
CA VAL A 51 0.16 13.28 2.56
C VAL A 51 0.82 11.90 2.54
N GLY A 52 1.79 11.65 3.42
CA GLY A 52 2.44 10.34 3.55
C GLY A 52 1.48 9.23 3.97
N VAL A 53 0.60 9.49 4.95
CA VAL A 53 -0.44 8.52 5.35
C VAL A 53 -1.41 8.27 4.21
N PHE A 54 -1.89 9.33 3.56
CA PHE A 54 -2.79 9.23 2.42
C PHE A 54 -2.16 8.44 1.26
N ALA A 55 -0.87 8.69 0.96
CA ALA A 55 -0.15 7.94 -0.04
C ALA A 55 -0.11 6.44 0.30
N GLY A 56 0.16 6.08 1.56
CA GLY A 56 0.11 4.69 2.02
C GLY A 56 -1.25 4.02 1.79
N ASP A 57 -2.34 4.71 2.08
CA ASP A 57 -3.70 4.21 1.83
C ASP A 57 -3.97 4.04 0.32
N VAL A 58 -3.54 4.99 -0.51
CA VAL A 58 -3.64 4.90 -1.98
C VAL A 58 -2.85 3.70 -2.52
N PHE A 59 -1.63 3.49 -2.03
CA PHE A 59 -0.79 2.36 -2.46
C PHE A 59 -1.38 1.00 -2.06
N PHE A 60 -2.00 0.91 -0.87
CA PHE A 60 -2.75 -0.28 -0.47
C PHE A 60 -3.88 -0.61 -1.46
N TRP A 61 -4.68 0.40 -1.81
CA TRP A 61 -5.77 0.20 -2.77
C TRP A 61 -5.27 -0.05 -4.19
N LEU A 62 -4.17 0.57 -4.61
CA LEU A 62 -3.51 0.30 -5.89
C LEU A 62 -3.05 -1.16 -5.98
N MET A 63 -2.46 -1.69 -4.90
CA MET A 63 -2.03 -3.08 -4.82
C MET A 63 -3.21 -4.03 -5.07
N VAL A 64 -4.33 -3.81 -4.36
CA VAL A 64 -5.49 -4.72 -4.41
C VAL A 64 -6.31 -4.49 -5.67
N LEU A 65 -6.84 -3.29 -5.88
CA LEU A 65 -7.75 -3.00 -6.98
C LEU A 65 -7.01 -2.98 -8.33
N GLY A 66 -5.77 -2.51 -8.36
CA GLY A 66 -4.95 -2.53 -9.58
C GLY A 66 -4.70 -3.96 -10.07
N ALA A 67 -4.34 -4.88 -9.17
CA ALA A 67 -4.17 -6.28 -9.51
C ALA A 67 -5.49 -6.94 -9.96
N LEU A 68 -6.56 -6.77 -9.18
CA LEU A 68 -7.87 -7.37 -9.49
C LEU A 68 -8.48 -6.85 -10.79
N THR A 69 -8.19 -5.60 -11.17
CA THR A 69 -8.66 -5.05 -12.45
C THR A 69 -8.17 -5.89 -13.63
N PHE A 70 -6.90 -6.29 -13.67
CA PHE A 70 -6.36 -7.06 -14.80
C PHE A 70 -6.47 -8.57 -14.61
N TRP A 71 -6.53 -9.08 -13.38
CA TRP A 71 -6.64 -10.51 -13.17
C TRP A 71 -8.07 -11.03 -13.23
N VAL A 72 -9.06 -10.18 -12.95
CA VAL A 72 -10.47 -10.58 -12.82
C VAL A 72 -11.37 -9.80 -13.77
N LEU A 73 -11.29 -8.47 -13.78
CA LEU A 73 -12.24 -7.65 -14.56
C LEU A 73 -11.89 -7.61 -16.05
N ILE A 74 -10.60 -7.61 -16.39
CA ILE A 74 -10.09 -7.50 -17.76
C ILE A 74 -9.03 -8.60 -18.01
N PRO A 75 -9.42 -9.88 -18.18
CA PRO A 75 -8.49 -11.00 -18.38
C PRO A 75 -8.01 -11.23 -19.83
#